data_AF-A0AAN8IKI2-F1
#
_entry.id   AF-A0AAN8IKI2-F1
#
_cell.length_a   1.000
_cell.length_b   1.000
_cell.length_c   1.000
_cell.angle_alpha   90.00
_cell.angle_beta   90.00
_cell.angle_gamma   90.00
#
_symmetry.space_group_name_H-M   'P 1'
#
loop_
_entity.id
_entity.type
_entity.pdbx_description
1 polymer ?
#
loop_
_entity_poly.entity_id
_entity_poly.type
_entity_poly.pdbx_seq_one_letter_code
_entity_poly.pdbx_strand_id
1 'polypeptide(L)'
;MNKELQLQRENNVLNSASAEDGDLRGQVVEAQARRKELHDVNRELKRKLESALQMQRSLIERLTGGQQHNDTASLSPLTSENMQYLFSKDHEISRRKLVRSLWQLFHSIRHPSVNNGNSDSAITNTENQVLSLIAESLRLSEVDGAVEWRHQSLQNLTDFIQKRLWYSQNPENCRKRRYIICDMRHGCGFGCQVHHLAYCLLVAFASRRTLVLGDNGTHWK
;
A
#
# COMPACT_ATOMS: atom_id res chain seq x y z
N MET A 1 -9.44 54.98 -54.27
CA MET A 1 -8.34 54.20 -53.67
C MET A 1 -8.58 53.78 -52.20
N ASN A 2 -9.60 54.28 -51.48
CA ASN A 2 -9.83 53.92 -50.06
C ASN A 2 -10.88 52.82 -49.80
N LYS A 3 -11.81 52.54 -50.72
CA LYS A 3 -12.85 51.51 -50.49
C LYS A 3 -12.34 50.07 -50.60
N GLU A 4 -11.37 49.82 -51.46
CA GLU A 4 -10.81 48.48 -51.70
C GLU A 4 -9.97 47.98 -50.53
N LEU A 5 -9.16 48.87 -49.95
CA LEU A 5 -8.38 48.61 -48.73
C LEU A 5 -9.26 48.34 -47.50
N GLN A 6 -10.43 48.98 -47.43
CA GLN A 6 -11.37 48.77 -46.33
C GLN A 6 -12.08 47.42 -46.43
N LEU A 7 -12.53 47.04 -47.64
CA LEU A 7 -13.12 45.73 -47.92
C LEU A 7 -12.12 44.58 -47.67
N GLN A 8 -10.84 44.76 -47.99
CA GLN A 8 -9.81 43.76 -47.70
C GLN A 8 -9.59 43.57 -46.19
N ARG A 9 -9.64 44.65 -45.39
CA ARG A 9 -9.53 44.55 -43.93
C ARG A 9 -10.73 43.84 -43.31
N GLU A 10 -11.94 44.15 -43.77
CA GLU A 10 -13.16 43.49 -43.27
C GLU A 10 -13.20 42.00 -43.62
N ASN A 11 -12.77 41.62 -44.83
CA ASN A 11 -12.65 40.21 -45.21
C ASN A 11 -11.59 39.47 -44.39
N ASN A 12 -10.45 40.10 -44.06
CA ASN A 12 -9.44 39.46 -43.23
C ASN A 12 -9.92 39.23 -41.79
N VAL A 13 -10.70 40.17 -41.22
CA VAL A 13 -11.30 40.01 -39.89
C VAL A 13 -12.39 38.94 -39.88
N LEU A 14 -13.22 38.87 -40.93
CA LEU A 14 -14.22 37.81 -41.07
C LEU A 14 -13.57 36.42 -41.22
N ASN A 15 -12.48 36.33 -41.97
CA ASN A 15 -11.74 35.08 -42.15
C ASN A 15 -11.06 34.63 -40.85
N SER A 16 -10.49 35.55 -40.05
CA SER A 16 -9.90 35.20 -38.75
C SER A 16 -10.96 34.77 -37.73
N ALA A 17 -12.10 35.47 -37.68
CA ALA A 17 -13.20 35.12 -36.78
C ALA A 17 -13.82 33.75 -37.15
N SER A 18 -13.92 33.43 -38.45
CA SER A 18 -14.38 32.12 -38.90
C SER A 18 -13.39 31.00 -38.60
N ALA A 19 -12.09 31.29 -38.57
CA ALA A 19 -11.05 30.33 -38.20
C ALA A 19 -11.09 30.02 -36.69
N GLU A 20 -11.30 31.04 -35.85
CA GLU A 20 -11.44 30.88 -34.39
C GLU A 20 -12.73 30.12 -34.01
N ASP A 21 -13.87 30.35 -34.68
CA ASP A 21 -15.09 29.55 -34.46
C ASP A 21 -14.89 28.07 -34.85
N GLY A 22 -14.11 27.82 -35.90
CA GLY A 22 -13.72 26.47 -36.32
C GLY A 22 -12.87 25.75 -35.27
N ASP A 23 -11.89 26.43 -34.69
CA ASP A 23 -11.01 25.88 -33.64
C ASP A 23 -11.79 25.61 -32.34
N LEU A 24 -12.63 26.55 -31.90
CA LEU A 24 -13.49 26.38 -30.72
C LEU A 24 -14.48 25.22 -30.88
N ARG A 25 -15.09 25.06 -32.06
CA ARG A 25 -15.94 23.90 -32.37
C ARG A 25 -15.16 22.59 -32.31
N GLY A 26 -13.91 22.57 -32.80
CA GLY A 26 -13.01 21.43 -32.71
C GLY A 26 -12.74 21.01 -31.26
N GLN A 27 -12.38 21.98 -30.41
CA GLN A 27 -12.11 21.76 -28.99
C GLN A 27 -13.36 21.25 -28.24
N VAL A 28 -14.56 21.76 -28.56
CA VAL A 28 -15.82 21.29 -27.96
C VAL A 28 -16.13 19.85 -28.34
N VAL A 29 -15.92 19.47 -29.60
CA VAL A 29 -16.12 18.08 -30.06
C VAL A 29 -15.15 17.13 -29.37
N GLU A 30 -13.88 17.52 -29.22
CA GLU A 30 -12.89 16.72 -28.51
C GLU A 30 -13.22 16.58 -27.01
N ALA A 31 -13.63 17.67 -26.35
CA ALA A 31 -14.07 17.64 -24.96
C ALA A 31 -15.30 16.73 -24.76
N GLN A 32 -16.24 16.73 -25.72
CA GLN A 32 -17.40 15.84 -25.70
C GLN A 32 -17.01 14.37 -25.89
N ALA A 33 -16.02 14.08 -26.75
CA ALA A 33 -15.49 12.72 -26.94
C ALA A 33 -14.81 12.20 -25.67
N ARG A 34 -13.92 13.01 -25.06
CA ARG A 34 -13.26 12.68 -23.79
C ARG A 34 -14.26 12.44 -22.66
N ARG A 35 -15.34 13.23 -22.60
CA ARG A 35 -16.41 13.04 -21.60
C ARG A 35 -17.14 11.70 -21.78
N LYS A 36 -17.38 11.27 -23.02
CA LYS A 36 -18.00 9.96 -23.30
C LYS A 36 -17.09 8.82 -22.84
N GLU A 37 -15.80 8.89 -23.18
CA GLU A 37 -14.81 7.91 -22.76
C GLU A 37 -14.71 7.81 -21.24
N LEU A 38 -14.69 8.94 -20.54
CA LEU A 38 -14.69 8.97 -19.08
C LEU A 38 -15.95 8.35 -18.47
N HIS A 39 -17.11 8.53 -19.10
CA HIS A 39 -18.34 7.87 -18.70
C HIS A 39 -18.29 6.36 -18.91
N ASP A 40 -17.69 5.88 -19.99
CA ASP A 40 -17.50 4.45 -20.26
C ASP A 40 -16.57 3.80 -19.24
N VAL A 41 -15.44 4.45 -18.94
CA VAL A 41 -14.50 3.97 -17.92
C VAL A 41 -15.17 3.92 -16.55
N ASN A 42 -15.95 4.94 -16.17
CA ASN A 42 -16.69 4.93 -14.90
C ASN A 42 -17.72 3.81 -14.83
N ARG A 43 -18.42 3.51 -15.93
CA ARG A 43 -19.34 2.37 -15.98
C ARG A 43 -18.62 1.05 -15.77
N GLU A 44 -17.47 0.87 -16.41
CA GLU A 44 -16.68 -0.35 -16.29
C GLU A 44 -16.11 -0.53 -14.87
N LEU A 45 -15.59 0.54 -14.27
CA LEU A 45 -15.13 0.53 -12.88
C LEU A 45 -16.24 0.13 -11.90
N LYS A 46 -17.46 0.63 -12.13
CA LYS A 46 -18.62 0.28 -11.30
C LYS A 46 -18.94 -1.22 -11.39
N ARG A 47 -18.90 -1.80 -12.60
CA ARG A 47 -19.11 -3.26 -12.78
C ARG A 47 -18.04 -4.09 -12.07
N LYS A 48 -16.77 -3.68 -12.18
CA LYS A 48 -15.65 -4.36 -11.50
C LYS A 48 -15.80 -4.31 -9.98
N LEU A 49 -16.23 -3.17 -9.44
CA LEU A 49 -16.48 -3.02 -8.00
C LEU A 49 -17.62 -3.93 -7.52
N GLU A 50 -18.74 -3.97 -8.26
CA GLU A 50 -19.88 -4.85 -7.96
C GLU A 50 -19.47 -6.33 -8.01
N SER A 51 -18.68 -6.74 -9.00
CA SER A 51 -18.13 -8.09 -9.09
C SER A 51 -17.21 -8.44 -7.92
N ALA A 52 -16.35 -7.51 -7.49
CA ALA A 52 -15.44 -7.74 -6.36
C ALA A 52 -16.21 -7.88 -5.04
N LEU A 53 -17.24 -7.06 -4.83
CA LEU A 53 -18.12 -7.15 -3.66
C LEU A 53 -18.89 -8.47 -3.64
N GLN A 54 -19.40 -8.93 -4.79
CA GLN A 54 -20.09 -10.22 -4.89
C GLN A 54 -19.13 -11.39 -4.58
N MET A 55 -17.89 -11.33 -5.08
CA MET A 55 -16.86 -12.32 -4.79
C MET A 55 -16.53 -12.36 -3.29
N GLN A 56 -16.36 -11.19 -2.66
CA GLN A 56 -16.12 -11.11 -1.21
C GLN A 56 -17.28 -11.71 -0.41
N ARG A 57 -18.53 -11.43 -0.80
CA ARG A 57 -19.72 -12.00 -0.15
C ARG A 57 -19.76 -13.53 -0.26
N SER A 58 -19.45 -14.08 -1.43
CA SER A 58 -19.38 -15.53 -1.64
C SER A 58 -18.28 -16.20 -0.82
N LEU A 59 -17.15 -15.52 -0.61
CA LEU A 59 -16.06 -16.02 0.24
C LEU A 59 -16.48 -16.04 1.71
N ILE A 60 -17.16 -15.00 2.17
CA ILE A 60 -17.71 -14.94 3.53
C ILE A 60 -18.71 -16.09 3.74
N GLU A 61 -19.64 -16.31 2.81
CA GLU A 61 -20.62 -17.40 2.89
C GLU A 61 -19.97 -18.78 2.95
N ARG A 62 -18.89 -19.01 2.17
CA ARG A 62 -18.10 -20.26 2.21
C ARG A 62 -17.36 -20.45 3.53
N LEU A 63 -16.88 -19.37 4.15
CA LEU A 63 -16.23 -19.41 5.46
C LEU A 63 -17.25 -19.68 6.58
N THR A 64 -18.45 -19.11 6.49
CA THR A 64 -19.50 -19.29 7.50
C THR A 64 -20.28 -20.61 7.36
N GLY A 65 -20.38 -21.18 6.16
CA GLY A 65 -21.13 -22.41 5.90
C GLY A 65 -20.39 -23.71 6.26
N GLY A 66 -19.12 -23.63 6.70
CA GLY A 66 -18.25 -24.79 6.91
C GLY A 66 -18.02 -25.25 8.36
N GLN A 67 -18.66 -24.64 9.37
CA GLN A 67 -18.39 -24.98 10.79
C GLN A 67 -19.57 -25.68 11.48
N GLN A 68 -19.65 -27.00 11.30
CA GLN A 68 -19.93 -27.92 12.40
C GLN A 68 -18.74 -28.87 12.51
N HIS A 69 -17.73 -28.51 13.32
CA HIS A 69 -16.95 -29.46 14.11
C HIS A 69 -16.06 -28.67 15.08
N ASN A 70 -16.16 -29.08 16.35
CA ASN A 70 -15.42 -28.58 17.50
C ASN A 70 -13.90 -28.70 17.32
N ASP A 71 -13.20 -27.83 18.05
CA ASP A 71 -11.77 -27.79 18.34
C ASP A 71 -10.94 -26.81 17.50
N THR A 72 -10.97 -25.54 17.89
CA THR A 72 -9.78 -24.69 18.07
C THR A 72 -10.19 -23.32 18.60
N ALA A 73 -9.51 -22.88 19.67
CA ALA A 73 -9.43 -21.52 20.21
C ALA A 73 -10.60 -20.58 19.88
N SER A 74 -11.46 -20.36 20.88
CA SER A 74 -12.60 -19.42 20.87
C SER A 74 -12.27 -18.04 20.28
N LEU A 75 -12.37 -17.92 18.96
CA LEU A 75 -12.81 -16.71 18.30
C LEU A 75 -14.33 -16.80 18.30
N SER A 76 -14.92 -16.29 19.38
CA SER A 76 -16.37 -16.20 19.53
C SER A 76 -16.96 -15.46 18.30
N PRO A 77 -18.01 -16.00 17.65
CA PRO A 77 -18.71 -15.26 16.62
C PRO A 77 -19.20 -13.94 17.21
N LEU A 78 -18.90 -12.83 16.53
CA LEU A 78 -19.39 -11.50 16.93
C LEU A 78 -20.91 -11.51 16.95
N THR A 79 -21.49 -11.71 18.13
CA THR A 79 -22.92 -11.60 18.36
C THR A 79 -23.34 -10.14 18.24
N SER A 80 -24.51 -9.92 17.65
CA SER A 80 -25.12 -8.61 17.37
C SER A 80 -25.34 -7.71 18.60
N GLU A 81 -25.07 -8.20 19.82
CA GLU A 81 -25.19 -7.44 21.07
C GLU A 81 -23.89 -6.69 21.44
N ASN A 82 -22.75 -7.04 20.81
CA ASN A 82 -21.46 -6.35 20.95
C ASN A 82 -21.12 -5.48 19.72
N MET A 83 -22.11 -4.80 19.12
CA MET A 83 -21.87 -3.78 18.10
C MET A 83 -21.34 -2.48 18.74
N GLN A 84 -20.41 -2.62 19.67
CA GLN A 84 -19.81 -1.53 20.42
C GLN A 84 -18.50 -1.16 19.71
N TYR A 85 -18.64 -0.35 18.66
CA TYR A 85 -17.59 0.30 17.86
C TYR A 85 -16.32 -0.55 17.58
N LEU A 86 -16.14 -0.94 16.31
CA LEU A 86 -14.92 -1.62 15.79
C LEU A 86 -13.60 -0.96 16.23
N PHE A 87 -13.64 0.34 16.54
CA PHE A 87 -12.54 1.13 17.05
C PHE A 87 -12.92 1.75 18.38
N SER A 88 -11.96 1.84 19.32
CA SER A 88 -12.25 2.53 20.57
C SER A 88 -12.52 4.02 20.35
N LYS A 89 -13.08 4.66 21.37
CA LYS A 89 -13.22 6.12 21.41
C LYS A 89 -11.87 6.81 21.20
N ASP A 90 -10.80 6.31 21.79
CA ASP A 90 -9.46 6.91 21.72
C ASP A 90 -8.84 6.77 20.33
N HIS A 91 -9.14 5.66 19.65
CA HIS A 91 -8.79 5.48 18.26
C HIS A 91 -9.49 6.50 17.37
N GLU A 92 -10.81 6.66 17.50
CA GLU A 92 -11.54 7.63 16.69
C GLU A 92 -11.13 9.07 16.98
N ILE A 93 -10.82 9.41 18.24
CA ILE A 93 -10.27 10.72 18.60
C ILE A 93 -8.91 10.94 17.94
N SER A 94 -8.00 9.97 18.04
CA SER A 94 -6.65 10.08 17.49
C SER A 94 -6.67 10.18 15.97
N ARG A 95 -7.51 9.37 15.30
CA ARG A 95 -7.72 9.41 13.85
C ARG A 95 -8.25 10.77 13.39
N ARG A 96 -9.28 11.29 14.06
CA ARG A 96 -9.87 12.60 13.72
C ARG A 96 -8.90 13.75 13.98
N LYS A 97 -8.08 13.67 15.02
CA LYS A 97 -7.04 14.65 15.32
C LYS A 97 -6.00 14.69 14.19
N LEU A 98 -5.47 13.53 13.80
CA LEU A 98 -4.51 13.42 12.70
C LEU A 98 -5.06 14.01 11.39
N VAL A 99 -6.30 13.65 11.02
CA VAL A 99 -6.96 14.19 9.82
C VAL A 99 -7.13 15.70 9.90
N ARG A 100 -7.49 16.25 11.06
CA ARG A 100 -7.61 17.70 11.25
C ARG A 100 -6.26 18.39 11.07
N SER A 101 -5.21 17.87 11.69
CA SER A 101 -3.85 18.41 11.58
C SER A 101 -3.35 18.38 10.13
N LEU A 102 -3.68 17.34 9.36
CA LEU A 102 -3.36 17.25 7.94
C LEU A 102 -4.05 18.35 7.13
N TRP A 103 -5.34 18.60 7.41
CA TRP A 103 -6.07 19.70 6.79
C TRP A 103 -5.49 21.08 7.13
N GLN A 104 -5.04 21.28 8.37
CA GLN A 104 -4.38 22.51 8.79
C GLN A 104 -3.06 22.74 8.07
N LEU A 105 -2.23 21.70 7.92
CA LEU A 105 -1.00 21.76 7.14
C LEU A 105 -1.26 22.06 5.65
N PHE A 106 -2.26 21.39 5.05
CA PHE A 106 -2.63 21.66 3.67
C PHE A 106 -3.03 23.13 3.47
N HIS A 107 -3.81 23.67 4.41
CA HIS A 107 -4.24 25.06 4.35
C HIS A 107 -3.07 26.03 4.57
N SER A 108 -2.18 25.74 5.53
CA SER A 108 -1.01 26.58 5.83
C SER A 108 -0.08 26.71 4.63
N ILE A 109 0.19 25.61 3.93
CA ILE A 109 1.01 25.60 2.71
C ILE A 109 0.33 26.37 1.57
N ARG A 110 -1.00 26.25 1.44
CA ARG A 110 -1.76 26.92 0.37
C ARG A 110 -1.97 28.42 0.63
N HIS A 111 -1.76 28.90 1.84
CA HIS A 111 -2.04 30.29 2.19
C HIS A 111 -1.06 31.27 1.51
N PRO A 112 -1.56 32.37 0.90
CA PRO A 112 -0.72 33.33 0.17
C PRO A 112 0.38 34.00 1.03
N SER A 113 0.22 34.01 2.35
CA SER A 113 1.17 34.64 3.28
C SER A 113 2.47 33.85 3.45
N VAL A 114 2.49 32.55 3.12
CA VAL A 114 3.74 31.75 3.05
C VAL A 114 4.54 32.09 1.81
N ASN A 115 3.88 32.54 0.73
CA ASN A 115 4.56 32.93 -0.52
C ASN A 115 5.14 34.36 -0.49
N ASN A 116 4.70 35.21 0.44
CA ASN A 116 5.10 36.63 0.52
C ASN A 116 5.75 37.03 1.87
N GLY A 117 5.94 36.09 2.79
CA GLY A 117 6.52 36.32 4.14
C GLY A 117 7.99 35.91 4.27
N ASN A 118 8.60 36.19 5.43
CA ASN A 118 9.99 35.81 5.74
C ASN A 118 10.14 34.28 5.72
N SER A 119 10.74 33.75 4.65
CA SER A 119 10.81 32.33 4.29
C SER A 119 11.17 31.41 5.46
N ASP A 120 12.15 31.79 6.28
CA ASP A 120 12.66 30.97 7.38
C ASP A 120 11.60 30.69 8.45
N SER A 121 10.78 31.67 8.80
CA SER A 121 9.74 31.50 9.81
C SER A 121 8.60 30.59 9.34
N ALA A 122 8.30 30.63 8.03
CA ALA A 122 7.29 29.77 7.42
C ALA A 122 7.78 28.33 7.30
N ILE A 123 9.07 28.14 6.97
CA ILE A 123 9.72 26.82 6.94
C ILE A 123 9.69 26.18 8.33
N THR A 124 10.19 26.88 9.37
CA THR A 124 10.21 26.35 10.74
C THR A 124 8.81 26.00 11.26
N ASN A 125 7.80 26.83 10.96
CA ASN A 125 6.42 26.51 11.34
C ASN A 125 5.89 25.27 10.63
N THR A 126 6.23 25.09 9.35
CA THR A 126 5.84 23.90 8.57
C THR A 126 6.53 22.65 9.09
N GLU A 127 7.82 22.72 9.41
CA GLU A 127 8.57 21.62 10.02
C GLU A 127 7.93 21.18 11.34
N ASN A 128 7.58 22.14 12.21
CA ASN A 128 6.88 21.83 13.46
C ASN A 128 5.52 21.17 13.25
N GLN A 129 4.75 21.61 12.23
CA GLN A 129 3.48 20.98 11.87
C GLN A 129 3.68 19.53 11.39
N VAL A 130 4.71 19.27 10.57
CA VAL A 130 5.05 17.92 10.09
C VAL A 130 5.49 17.03 11.26
N LEU A 131 6.33 17.53 12.17
CA LEU A 131 6.75 16.77 13.36
C LEU A 131 5.55 16.41 14.25
N SER A 132 4.61 17.35 14.46
CA SER A 132 3.37 17.08 15.19
C SER A 132 2.53 16.00 14.51
N LEU A 133 2.45 16.01 13.18
CA LEU A 133 1.74 14.98 12.40
C LEU A 133 2.38 13.60 12.54
N ILE A 134 3.71 13.51 12.50
CA ILE A 134 4.43 12.26 12.74
C ILE A 134 4.10 11.73 14.13
N ALA A 135 4.16 12.57 15.16
CA ALA A 135 3.81 12.18 16.52
C ALA A 135 2.35 11.71 16.65
N GLU A 136 1.40 12.39 15.99
CA GLU A 136 0.00 11.98 15.98
C GLU A 136 -0.22 10.66 15.23
N SER A 137 0.51 10.42 14.14
CA SER A 137 0.49 9.17 13.41
C SER A 137 1.06 8.02 14.24
N LEU A 138 2.16 8.24 14.96
CA LEU A 138 2.74 7.26 15.87
C LEU A 138 1.76 6.93 17.00
N ARG A 139 1.14 7.94 17.61
CA ARG A 139 0.12 7.73 18.65
C ARG A 139 -1.07 6.93 18.13
N LEU A 140 -1.57 7.22 16.93
CA LEU A 140 -2.64 6.42 16.31
C LEU A 140 -2.20 4.98 16.01
N SER A 141 -0.90 4.73 15.83
CA SER A 141 -0.40 3.36 15.66
C SER A 141 -0.35 2.57 16.97
N GLU A 142 -0.50 3.21 18.13
CA GLU A 142 -0.37 2.60 19.46
C GLU A 142 -1.70 2.42 20.20
N VAL A 143 -2.76 3.11 19.78
CA VAL A 143 -4.10 2.97 20.39
C VAL A 143 -4.64 1.54 20.27
N ASP A 144 -5.61 1.20 21.13
CA ASP A 144 -6.35 -0.06 21.12
C ASP A 144 -5.47 -1.31 21.31
N GLY A 145 -4.36 -1.17 22.02
CA GLY A 145 -3.42 -2.28 22.26
C GLY A 145 -2.76 -2.78 20.97
N ALA A 146 -2.68 -1.93 19.94
CA ALA A 146 -2.15 -2.31 18.63
C ALA A 146 -0.66 -2.69 18.70
N VAL A 147 0.10 -2.16 19.66
CA VAL A 147 1.50 -2.51 19.89
C VAL A 147 1.62 -3.95 20.35
N GLU A 148 0.88 -4.31 21.41
CA GLU A 148 0.83 -5.64 21.99
C GLU A 148 0.35 -6.66 20.96
N TRP A 149 -0.70 -6.31 20.21
CA TRP A 149 -1.20 -7.15 19.12
C TRP A 149 -0.14 -7.38 18.04
N ARG A 150 0.60 -6.35 17.62
CA ARG A 150 1.69 -6.49 16.64
C ARG A 150 2.81 -7.39 17.16
N HIS A 151 3.24 -7.19 18.40
CA HIS A 151 4.28 -8.02 19.02
C HIS A 151 3.85 -9.48 19.12
N GLN A 152 2.66 -9.75 19.64
CA GLN A 152 2.14 -11.12 19.75
C GLN A 152 1.94 -11.77 18.39
N SER A 153 1.41 -11.04 17.41
CA SER A 153 1.21 -11.55 16.04
C SER A 153 2.53 -11.89 15.36
N LEU A 154 3.55 -11.03 15.52
CA LEU A 154 4.88 -11.27 14.98
C LEU A 154 5.57 -12.45 15.67
N GLN A 155 5.43 -12.57 16.99
CA GLN A 155 5.97 -13.70 17.75
C GLN A 155 5.32 -15.01 17.30
N ASN A 156 3.99 -15.06 17.21
CA ASN A 156 3.26 -16.23 16.75
C ASN A 156 3.66 -16.65 15.33
N LEU A 157 3.83 -15.68 14.42
CA LEU A 157 4.31 -15.94 13.07
C LEU A 157 5.74 -16.48 13.07
N THR A 158 6.61 -15.91 13.90
CA THR A 158 7.99 -16.35 14.06
C THR A 158 8.04 -17.79 14.57
N ASP A 159 7.29 -18.10 15.62
CA ASP A 159 7.22 -19.44 16.22
C ASP A 159 6.70 -20.48 15.22
N PHE A 160 5.69 -20.10 14.43
CA PHE A 160 5.17 -20.95 13.36
C PHE A 160 6.23 -21.27 12.30
N ILE A 161 6.94 -20.24 11.81
CA ILE A 161 8.00 -20.41 10.80
C ILE A 161 9.16 -21.24 11.38
N GLN A 162 9.60 -20.93 12.61
CA GLN A 162 10.69 -21.64 13.28
C GLN A 162 10.36 -23.12 13.49
N LYS A 163 9.14 -23.44 13.94
CA LYS A 163 8.68 -24.84 14.08
C LYS A 163 8.71 -25.58 12.75
N ARG A 164 8.30 -24.91 11.66
CA ARG A 164 8.29 -25.51 10.32
C ARG A 164 9.69 -25.70 9.75
N LEU A 165 10.60 -24.75 9.99
CA LEU A 165 12.02 -24.88 9.68
C LEU A 165 12.64 -26.04 10.45
N TRP A 166 12.36 -26.14 11.76
CA TRP A 166 12.86 -27.21 12.62
C TRP A 166 12.47 -28.58 12.08
N TYR A 167 11.19 -28.79 11.74
CA TYR A 167 10.75 -30.06 11.14
C TYR A 167 11.41 -30.34 9.78
N SER A 168 11.63 -29.30 8.96
CA SER A 168 12.30 -29.46 7.67
C SER A 168 13.77 -29.85 7.80
N GLN A 169 14.45 -29.34 8.83
CA GLN A 169 15.87 -29.58 9.05
C GLN A 169 16.17 -30.82 9.90
N ASN A 170 15.18 -31.33 10.67
CA ASN A 170 15.33 -32.48 11.55
C ASN A 170 14.45 -33.67 11.10
N PRO A 171 14.78 -34.36 10.01
CA PRO A 171 14.03 -35.53 9.54
C PRO A 171 14.23 -36.74 10.47
N GLU A 172 13.16 -37.51 10.72
CA GLU A 172 13.24 -38.77 11.50
C GLU A 172 14.23 -39.79 10.90
N ASN A 173 14.30 -39.83 9.56
CA ASN A 173 15.23 -40.71 8.85
C ASN A 173 16.07 -39.91 7.84
N CYS A 174 17.27 -39.54 8.26
CA CYS A 174 18.22 -38.80 7.45
C CYS A 174 18.54 -39.49 6.10
N ARG A 175 18.68 -40.83 6.09
CA ARG A 175 19.03 -41.58 4.86
C ARG A 175 17.95 -41.52 3.78
N LYS A 176 16.68 -41.39 4.16
CA LYS A 176 15.54 -41.32 3.23
C LYS A 176 15.19 -39.90 2.80
N ARG A 177 15.71 -38.88 3.47
CA ARG A 177 15.34 -37.48 3.24
C ARG A 177 16.11 -36.91 2.06
N ARG A 178 15.42 -36.16 1.19
CA ARG A 178 16.07 -35.39 0.12
C ARG A 178 16.78 -34.19 0.72
N TYR A 179 18.00 -33.94 0.28
CA TYR A 179 18.82 -32.82 0.75
C TYR A 179 19.28 -31.90 -0.39
N ILE A 180 19.71 -30.71 -0.01
CA ILE A 180 20.50 -29.78 -0.84
C ILE A 180 21.81 -29.55 -0.09
N ILE A 181 22.93 -29.65 -0.81
CA ILE A 181 24.24 -29.29 -0.30
C ILE A 181 24.49 -27.82 -0.64
N CYS A 182 24.91 -27.04 0.36
CA CYS A 182 25.33 -25.65 0.18
C CYS A 182 26.83 -25.54 0.46
N ASP A 183 27.59 -25.16 -0.56
CA ASP A 183 29.04 -25.02 -0.51
C ASP A 183 29.43 -23.54 -0.38
N MET A 184 29.97 -23.15 0.78
CA MET A 184 30.35 -21.76 1.08
C MET A 184 31.80 -21.44 0.70
N ARG A 185 32.27 -21.96 -0.45
CA ARG A 185 33.67 -21.84 -0.90
C ARG A 185 34.02 -20.51 -1.57
N HIS A 186 33.09 -19.56 -1.62
CA HIS A 186 33.27 -18.30 -2.32
C HIS A 186 34.07 -17.32 -1.45
N GLY A 187 35.18 -16.80 -1.99
CA GLY A 187 36.10 -15.90 -1.30
C GLY A 187 35.52 -14.50 -1.06
N CYS A 188 34.58 -14.39 -0.12
CA CYS A 188 34.01 -13.13 0.33
C CYS A 188 33.97 -13.09 1.87
N GLY A 189 33.65 -11.91 2.43
CA GLY A 189 33.53 -11.74 3.89
C GLY A 189 32.23 -12.32 4.47
N PHE A 190 32.16 -12.32 5.80
CA PHE A 190 31.13 -12.96 6.62
C PHE A 190 29.69 -12.68 6.17
N GLY A 191 29.36 -11.40 5.94
CA GLY A 191 28.00 -11.03 5.53
C GLY A 191 27.56 -11.66 4.21
N CYS A 192 28.50 -11.82 3.26
CA CYS A 192 28.23 -12.50 1.99
C CYS A 192 28.01 -14.00 2.20
N GLN A 193 28.78 -14.64 3.08
CA GLN A 193 28.61 -16.06 3.41
C GLN A 193 27.28 -16.33 4.13
N VAL A 194 26.90 -15.49 5.11
CA VAL A 194 25.61 -15.61 5.82
C VAL A 194 24.43 -15.40 4.88
N HIS A 195 24.50 -14.43 3.96
CA HIS A 195 23.45 -14.26 2.95
C HIS A 195 23.37 -15.46 1.99
N HIS A 196 24.50 -16.03 1.56
CA HIS A 196 24.50 -17.24 0.75
C HIS A 196 23.87 -18.43 1.49
N LEU A 197 24.20 -18.61 2.77
CA LEU A 197 23.60 -19.60 3.64
C LEU A 197 22.08 -19.40 3.78
N ALA A 198 21.62 -18.17 4.01
CA ALA A 198 20.21 -17.84 4.09
C ALA A 198 19.47 -18.16 2.78
N TYR A 199 20.08 -17.85 1.63
CA TYR A 199 19.55 -18.21 0.32
C TYR A 199 19.45 -19.72 0.14
N CYS A 200 20.51 -20.48 0.46
CA CYS A 200 20.49 -21.94 0.44
C CYS A 200 19.38 -22.52 1.33
N LEU A 201 19.21 -21.99 2.54
CA LEU A 201 18.15 -22.39 3.47
C LEU A 201 16.76 -22.15 2.88
N LEU A 202 16.54 -20.98 2.27
CA LEU A 202 15.26 -20.64 1.63
C LEU A 202 14.94 -21.60 0.48
N VAL A 203 15.91 -21.88 -0.40
CA VAL A 203 15.75 -22.82 -1.52
C VAL A 203 15.49 -24.25 -1.02
N ALA A 204 16.23 -24.69 0.00
CA ALA A 204 16.01 -26.01 0.63
C ALA A 204 14.60 -26.11 1.23
N PHE A 205 14.17 -25.08 1.97
CA PHE A 205 12.85 -25.02 2.57
C PHE A 205 11.72 -25.04 1.52
N ALA A 206 11.82 -24.20 0.49
CA ALA A 206 10.85 -24.14 -0.60
C ALA A 206 10.74 -25.46 -1.38
N SER A 207 11.87 -26.14 -1.60
CA SER A 207 11.93 -27.43 -2.29
C SER A 207 11.63 -28.65 -1.39
N ARG A 208 11.28 -28.43 -0.11
CA ARG A 208 11.06 -29.47 0.91
C ARG A 208 12.24 -30.43 1.05
N ARG A 209 13.45 -29.89 1.00
CA ARG A 209 14.71 -30.61 1.20
C ARG A 209 15.39 -30.13 2.47
N THR A 210 16.13 -31.01 3.11
CA THR A 210 16.98 -30.65 4.26
C THR A 210 18.25 -29.99 3.76
N LEU A 211 18.65 -28.89 4.39
CA LEU A 211 19.89 -28.21 4.06
C LEU A 211 21.06 -28.95 4.70
N VAL A 212 22.11 -29.21 3.93
CA VAL A 212 23.37 -29.76 4.41
C VAL A 212 24.47 -28.79 4.04
N LEU A 213 25.31 -28.42 5.01
CA LEU A 213 26.47 -27.58 4.77
C LEU A 213 27.62 -28.48 4.30
N GLY A 214 28.19 -28.16 3.14
CA GLY A 214 29.26 -28.96 2.55
C GLY A 214 30.64 -28.72 3.16
N ASP A 215 30.75 -27.77 4.08
CA ASP A 215 31.99 -27.38 4.77
C ASP A 215 31.78 -27.34 6.29
N ASN A 216 32.87 -27.57 7.04
CA ASN A 216 32.89 -27.64 8.50
C ASN A 216 32.99 -26.27 9.20
N GLY A 217 32.93 -25.17 8.44
CA GLY A 217 32.94 -23.81 8.98
C GLY A 217 34.31 -23.17 9.12
N THR A 218 35.40 -23.87 8.80
CA THR A 218 36.78 -23.38 8.99
C THR A 218 37.12 -22.14 8.14
N HIS A 219 36.43 -21.95 7.02
CA HIS A 219 36.63 -20.81 6.12
C HIS A 219 35.65 -19.66 6.33
N TRP A 220 34.86 -19.69 7.41
CA TRP A 220 33.94 -18.60 7.73
C TRP A 220 34.75 -17.43 8.29
N LYS A 221 34.80 -16.33 7.55
CA LYS A 221 35.67 -15.17 7.83
C LYS A 221 34.84 -13.92 8.03
#